data_AF-A0A8T3LVZ8-F1
#
_entry.id   AF-A0A8T3LVZ8-F1
#
_cell.length_a   1.000
_cell.length_b   1.000
_cell.length_c   1.000
_cell.angle_alpha   90.00
_cell.angle_beta   90.00
_cell.angle_gamma   90.00
#
_symmetry.space_group_name_H-M   'P 1'
#
loop_
_entity.id
_entity.type
_entity.pdbx_description
1 polymer ?
#
loop_
_entity_poly.entity_id
_entity_poly.type
_entity_poly.pdbx_seq_one_letter_code
_entity_poly.pdbx_strand_id
1 'polypeptide(L)' 'MNFAPRMPTIIVALVLVLIGVIGTFGAMLPSLAGMSSQVLGAWSFVVAAVVMIAGMIFTGI' A
#
# COMPACT_ATOMS: atom_id res chain seq x y z
N MET A 1 -21.43 -3.55 -13.89
CA MET A 1 -20.77 -3.72 -12.58
C MET A 1 -19.90 -2.49 -12.36
N ASN A 2 -20.07 -1.77 -11.25
CA ASN A 2 -19.26 -0.57 -10.99
C ASN A 2 -17.89 -1.05 -10.49
N PHE A 3 -16.86 -1.03 -11.33
CA PHE A 3 -15.49 -1.47 -11.00
C PHE A 3 -14.73 -0.42 -10.15
N ALA A 4 -15.45 0.27 -9.27
CA ALA A 4 -14.89 1.28 -8.39
C ALA A 4 -14.68 0.66 -6.99
N PRO A 5 -13.48 0.78 -6.41
CA PRO A 5 -13.22 0.35 -5.04
C PRO A 5 -13.99 1.24 -4.05
N ARG A 6 -14.44 0.68 -2.92
CA ARG A 6 -15.17 1.42 -1.88
C ARG A 6 -14.23 2.31 -1.07
N MET A 7 -14.80 3.32 -0.41
CA MET A 7 -14.07 4.23 0.48
C MET A 7 -13.14 3.54 1.49
N PRO A 8 -13.51 2.42 2.16
CA PRO A 8 -12.59 1.73 3.06
C PRO A 8 -11.33 1.21 2.35
N THR A 9 -11.48 0.65 1.15
CA THR A 9 -10.35 0.18 0.34
C THR A 9 -9.43 1.35 -0.04
N ILE A 10 -10.02 2.48 -0.44
CA ILE A 10 -9.28 3.69 -0.81
C ILE A 10 -8.46 4.20 0.40
N ILE A 11 -9.06 4.23 1.59
CA ILE A 11 -8.39 4.68 2.81
C ILE A 11 -7.20 3.78 3.15
N VAL A 12 -7.38 2.45 3.10
CA VAL A 12 -6.29 1.50 3.36
C VAL A 12 -5.15 1.68 2.35
N ALA A 13 -5.48 1.82 1.06
CA ALA A 13 -4.49 2.06 0.01
C ALA A 13 -3.74 3.37 0.22
N LEU A 14 -4.42 4.45 0.62
CA LEU A 14 -3.80 5.74 0.93
C LEU A 14 -2.82 5.64 2.10
N VAL A 15 -3.20 4.94 3.18
CA VAL A 15 -2.30 4.73 4.33
C VAL A 15 -1.05 3.97 3.90
N LEU A 16 -1.20 2.91 3.09
CA LEU A 16 -0.07 2.15 2.57
C LEU A 16 0.85 3.01 1.69
N VAL A 17 0.27 3.88 0.85
CA VAL A 17 1.04 4.84 0.04
C VAL A 17 1.83 5.80 0.93
N LEU A 18 1.21 6.34 1.99
CA LEU A 18 1.92 7.24 2.93
C LEU A 18 3.07 6.53 3.64
N ILE A 19 2.84 5.31 4.11
CA ILE A 19 3.89 4.46 4.69
C ILE A 19 5.01 4.22 3.68
N GLY A 20 4.67 3.99 2.42
CA GLY A 20 5.65 3.81 1.34
C GLY A 20 6.48 5.02 1.05
N VAL A 21 5.86 6.20 1.02
CA VAL A 21 6.58 7.46 0.84
C VAL A 21 7.55 7.69 2.01
N ILE A 22 7.08 7.54 3.24
CA ILE A 22 7.88 7.72 4.45
C ILE A 22 9.03 6.70 4.51
N GLY A 23 8.76 5.45 4.16
CA GLY A 23 9.78 4.39 4.12
C GLY A 23 10.82 4.59 3.04
N THR A 24 10.38 4.91 1.82
CA THR A 24 11.24 5.03 0.63
C THR A 24 12.12 6.27 0.70
N PHE A 25 11.53 7.43 1.02
CA PHE A 25 12.22 8.71 0.96
C PHE A 25 12.69 9.18 2.33
N GLY A 26 11.90 8.92 3.37
CA GLY A 26 12.27 9.29 4.74
C GLY A 26 13.24 8.31 5.39
N ALA A 27 13.42 7.11 4.83
CA ALA A 27 14.20 6.02 5.42
C ALA A 27 13.77 5.68 6.87
N MET A 28 12.52 5.99 7.24
CA MET A 28 12.02 5.92 8.63
C MET A 28 11.44 4.54 9.00
N LEU A 29 11.42 3.59 8.06
CA LEU A 29 10.99 2.22 8.35
C LEU A 29 12.16 1.42 8.96
N PRO A 30 11.91 0.61 10.00
CA PRO A 30 12.93 -0.28 10.54
C PRO A 30 13.33 -1.34 9.50
N SER A 31 14.62 -1.62 9.39
CA SER A 31 15.12 -2.71 8.56
C SER A 31 14.56 -4.05 9.05
N LEU A 32 13.99 -4.83 8.15
CA LEU A 32 13.37 -6.12 8.43
C LEU A 32 13.90 -7.15 7.44
N ALA A 33 14.24 -8.35 7.91
CA ALA A 33 14.70 -9.47 7.09
C ALA A 33 15.86 -9.12 6.13
N GLY A 34 16.80 -8.28 6.57
CA GLY A 34 17.94 -7.84 5.75
C GLY A 34 17.61 -6.84 4.64
N MET A 35 16.36 -6.36 4.56
CA MET A 35 15.95 -5.34 3.61
C MET A 35 16.14 -3.94 4.19
N SER A 36 16.57 -2.99 3.35
CA SER A 36 16.67 -1.59 3.72
C SER A 36 15.27 -0.95 3.82
N SER A 37 15.20 0.16 4.55
CA SER A 37 13.97 0.95 4.71
C SER A 37 13.37 1.38 3.37
N GLN A 38 14.23 1.67 2.40
CA GLN A 38 13.80 2.07 1.05
C GLN A 38 13.09 0.93 0.30
N VAL A 39 13.63 -0.29 0.42
CA VAL A 39 13.04 -1.48 -0.22
C VAL A 39 11.70 -1.81 0.42
N LEU A 40 11.59 -1.73 1.75
CA LEU A 40 10.33 -1.93 2.48
C LEU A 40 9.29 -0.88 2.10
N GLY A 41 9.72 0.37 1.93
CA GLY A 41 8.89 1.45 1.40
C GLY A 41 8.35 1.12 0.00
N ALA A 42 9.21 0.64 -0.91
CA ALA A 42 8.80 0.26 -2.26
C ALA A 42 7.73 -0.86 -2.27
N TRP A 43 7.86 -1.86 -1.38
CA TRP A 43 6.90 -2.95 -1.25
C TRP A 43 5.51 -2.50 -0.84
N SER A 44 5.41 -1.48 0.01
CA SER A 44 4.10 -0.98 0.45
C SER A 44 3.27 -0.39 -0.71
N PHE A 45 3.88 0.17 -1.76
CA PHE A 45 3.17 0.59 -2.97
C PHE A 45 2.62 -0.60 -3.76
N VAL A 46 3.37 -1.70 -3.83
CA VAL A 46 2.91 -2.95 -4.46
C VAL A 46 1.69 -3.47 -3.71
N VAL A 47 1.74 -3.51 -2.38
CA VAL A 47 0.61 -3.93 -1.55
C VAL A 47 -0.59 -2.99 -1.73
N ALA A 48 -0.38 -1.67 -1.79
CA ALA A 48 -1.45 -0.71 -2.03
C ALA A 48 -2.17 -0.94 -3.37
N ALA A 49 -1.41 -1.23 -4.43
CA ALA A 49 -1.96 -1.56 -5.74
C ALA A 49 -2.76 -2.86 -5.70
N VAL A 50 -2.24 -3.90 -5.03
CA VAL A 50 -2.95 -5.18 -4.85
C VAL A 50 -4.25 -4.98 -4.07
N VAL A 51 -4.24 -4.17 -3.01
CA VAL A 51 -5.45 -3.85 -2.22
C VAL A 51 -6.50 -3.15 -3.08
N MET A 52 -6.11 -2.18 -3.91
CA MET A 52 -7.05 -1.49 -4.81
C MET A 52 -7.66 -2.46 -5.82
N ILE A 53 -6.84 -3.29 -6.46
CA ILE A 53 -7.30 -4.30 -7.42
C ILE A 53 -8.22 -5.33 -6.75
N ALA A 54 -7.84 -5.82 -5.57
CA ALA A 54 -8.66 -6.75 -4.80
C ALA A 54 -10.01 -6.12 -4.40
N GLY A 55 -10.02 -4.86 -3.97
CA GLY A 55 -11.25 -4.14 -3.65
C GLY A 55 -12.15 -3.86 -4.86
N MET A 56 -11.59 -3.78 -6.06
CA MET A 56 -12.37 -3.72 -7.30
C MET A 56 -12.99 -5.09 -7.67
N ILE A 57 -12.21 -6.18 -7.54
CA ILE A 57 -12.61 -7.52 -7.97
C ILE A 57 -13.63 -8.14 -7.02
N PHE A 58 -13.34 -8.09 -5.72
CA PHE A 58 -14.21 -8.70 -4.72
C PHE A 58 -15.36 -7.76 -4.30
N THR A 59 -15.56 -6.64 -5.02
CA THR A 59 -16.49 -5.57 -4.61
C THR A 59 -16.29 -5.27 -3.13
N GLY A 60 -15.08 -4.84 -2.78
CA GLY A 60 -14.55 -4.81 -1.40
C GLY A 60 -15.56 -4.29 -0.37
N ILE A 61 -15.45 -4.85 0.84
CA ILE A 61 -16.14 -4.52 2.10
C ILE A 61 -16.70 -3.08 2.13
#